data_AF-A0A926EAT9-F1
#
_entry.id   AF-A0A926EAT9-F1
#
_cell.length_a   1.000
_cell.length_b   1.000
_cell.length_c   1.000
_cell.angle_alpha   90.00
_cell.angle_beta   90.00
_cell.angle_gamma   90.00
#
_symmetry.space_group_name_H-M   'P 1'
#
loop_
_entity.id
_entity.type
_entity.pdbx_description
1 polymer ?
#
loop_
_entity_poly.entity_id
_entity_poly.type
_entity_poly.pdbx_seq_one_letter_code
_entity_poly.pdbx_strand_id
1 'polypeptide(L)'
;MNLTKSGKILFCALTVALVQLLLYLSSGFVNPFLLVLTLLPLLTILLTVALTLLIRTKWMVIATLAVSYILGMFLFFNTSFWVWVAVYTVLALATTVLIGMISRKES
;
A
#
# COMPACT_ATOMS: atom_id res chain seq x y z
N MET A 1 -8.79 -10.19 16.43
CA MET A 1 -9.83 -10.98 15.72
C MET A 1 -9.22 -11.48 14.42
N ASN A 2 -9.11 -12.80 14.23
CA ASN A 2 -8.49 -13.35 13.03
C ASN A 2 -9.54 -13.36 11.90
N LEU A 3 -9.31 -12.58 10.83
CA LEU A 3 -10.23 -12.54 9.69
C LEU A 3 -10.29 -13.90 8.97
N THR A 4 -11.49 -14.28 8.53
CA THR A 4 -11.68 -15.41 7.62
C THR A 4 -10.97 -15.16 6.29
N LYS A 5 -10.67 -16.21 5.51
CA LYS A 5 -9.99 -16.08 4.21
C LYS A 5 -10.73 -15.09 3.29
N SER A 6 -12.06 -15.21 3.20
CA SER A 6 -12.90 -14.32 2.41
C SER A 6 -12.88 -12.88 2.95
N GLY A 7 -12.88 -12.70 4.27
CA GLY A 7 -12.78 -11.37 4.90
C GLY A 7 -11.46 -10.67 4.57
N LYS A 8 -10.34 -11.39 4.55
CA LYS A 8 -9.03 -10.83 4.16
C LYS A 8 -9.03 -10.34 2.71
N ILE A 9 -9.60 -11.12 1.79
CA ILE A 9 -9.68 -10.76 0.37
C ILE A 9 -10.55 -9.51 0.18
N LEU A 10 -11.73 -9.47 0.81
CA LEU A 10 -12.61 -8.31 0.76
C LEU A 10 -11.91 -7.06 1.29
N PHE A 11 -11.19 -7.18 2.41
CA PHE A 11 -10.44 -6.06 2.99
C PHE A 11 -9.31 -5.56 2.07
N CYS A 12 -8.57 -6.47 1.44
CA CYS A 12 -7.59 -6.10 0.42
C CYS A 12 -8.24 -5.33 -0.74
N ALA A 13 -9.34 -5.84 -1.28
CA ALA A 13 -10.06 -5.20 -2.39
C ALA A 13 -10.56 -3.80 -2.02
N LEU A 14 -11.13 -3.65 -0.81
CA LEU A 14 -11.54 -2.34 -0.28
C LEU A 14 -10.34 -1.39 -0.13
N THR A 15 -9.19 -1.92 0.29
CA THR A 15 -7.97 -1.10 0.40
C THR A 15 -7.48 -0.64 -0.97
N VAL A 16 -7.52 -1.51 -1.98
CA VAL A 16 -7.19 -1.12 -3.37
C VAL A 16 -8.12 0.00 -3.83
N ALA A 17 -9.43 -0.16 -3.65
CA ALA A 17 -10.43 0.84 -4.04
C ALA A 17 -10.22 2.17 -3.30
N LEU A 18 -9.94 2.12 -2.00
CA LEU A 18 -9.65 3.30 -1.19
C LEU A 18 -8.39 4.02 -1.67
N VAL A 19 -7.32 3.30 -2.00
CA VAL A 19 -6.10 3.89 -2.57
C VAL A 19 -6.41 4.56 -3.91
N GLN A 20 -7.18 3.93 -4.79
CA GLN A 20 -7.57 4.56 -6.07
C GLN A 20 -8.39 5.84 -5.85
N LEU A 21 -9.34 5.82 -4.92
CA LEU A 21 -10.13 7.01 -4.58
C LEU A 21 -9.24 8.15 -4.06
N LEU A 22 -8.30 7.85 -3.16
CA LEU A 22 -7.36 8.83 -2.64
C LEU A 22 -6.46 9.41 -3.73
N LEU A 23 -5.97 8.57 -4.65
CA LEU A 23 -5.16 9.00 -5.79
C LEU A 23 -5.95 9.91 -6.74
N TYR A 24 -7.18 9.52 -7.06
CA TYR A 24 -8.07 10.33 -7.89
C TYR A 24 -8.26 11.72 -7.29
N LEU A 25 -8.64 11.81 -6.02
CA LEU A 25 -8.79 13.10 -5.33
C LEU A 25 -7.47 13.87 -5.32
N SER A 26 -6.36 13.24 -4.95
CA SER A 26 -5.07 13.94 -4.81
C SER A 26 -4.50 14.45 -6.13
N SER A 27 -4.74 13.75 -7.24
CA SER A 27 -4.23 14.14 -8.57
C SER A 27 -4.80 15.47 -9.08
N GLY A 28 -5.98 15.89 -8.60
CA GLY A 28 -6.61 17.15 -8.99
C GLY A 28 -6.19 18.36 -8.15
N PHE A 29 -5.70 18.15 -6.92
CA PHE A 29 -5.46 19.22 -5.95
C PHE A 29 -4.00 19.37 -5.51
N VAL A 30 -3.19 18.33 -5.66
CA VAL A 30 -1.81 18.29 -5.13
C VAL A 30 -0.80 18.30 -6.27
N ASN A 31 0.30 19.04 -6.08
CA ASN A 31 1.42 19.00 -7.01
C ASN A 31 1.94 17.56 -7.17
N PRO A 32 2.09 17.05 -8.40
CA PRO A 32 2.44 15.64 -8.63
C PRO A 32 3.81 15.27 -8.06
N PHE A 33 4.78 16.19 -8.07
CA PHE A 33 6.10 15.93 -7.51
C PHE A 33 6.03 15.73 -5.98
N LEU A 34 5.26 16.59 -5.29
CA LEU A 34 5.05 16.48 -3.85
C LEU A 34 4.31 15.19 -3.51
N LEU A 35 3.27 14.84 -4.28
CA LEU A 35 2.49 13.62 -4.08
C LEU A 35 3.39 12.38 -4.08
N VAL A 36 4.27 12.27 -5.08
CA VAL A 36 5.14 11.11 -5.31
C VAL A 36 6.28 11.01 -4.29
N LEU A 37 6.88 12.13 -3.89
CA LEU A 37 8.04 12.10 -2.99
C LEU A 37 7.71 12.07 -1.51
N THR A 38 6.53 12.52 -1.10
CA THR A 38 6.20 12.65 0.33
C THR A 38 4.94 11.87 0.69
N LEU A 39 3.82 12.19 0.06
CA LEU A 39 2.52 11.63 0.45
C LEU A 39 2.40 10.14 0.16
N LEU A 40 2.80 9.68 -1.03
CA LEU A 40 2.71 8.26 -1.37
C LEU A 40 3.62 7.36 -0.54
N PRO A 41 4.89 7.70 -0.27
CA PRO A 41 5.72 6.97 0.68
C PRO A 41 5.08 6.88 2.08
N LEU A 42 4.58 8.01 2.60
CA LEU A 42 3.95 8.04 3.92
C LEU A 42 2.70 7.16 3.96
N LEU A 43 1.84 7.27 2.94
CA LEU A 43 0.64 6.47 2.78
C LEU A 43 0.99 4.98 2.67
N THR A 44 2.04 4.63 1.91
CA THR A 44 2.54 3.25 1.78
C THR A 44 2.87 2.69 3.16
N ILE A 45 3.65 3.41 3.96
CA ILE A 45 4.06 2.96 5.30
C ILE A 45 2.83 2.78 6.19
N LEU A 46 1.96 3.78 6.28
CA LEU A 46 0.77 3.75 7.13
C LEU A 46 -0.18 2.60 6.77
N LEU A 47 -0.49 2.44 5.48
CA LEU A 47 -1.35 1.35 5.02
C LEU A 47 -0.68 -0.01 5.22
N THR A 48 0.63 -0.11 4.97
CA THR A 48 1.36 -1.36 5.22
C THR A 48 1.31 -1.75 6.68
N VAL A 49 1.48 -0.80 7.61
CA VAL A 49 1.37 -1.03 9.05
C VAL A 49 -0.02 -1.57 9.39
N ALA A 50 -1.06 -0.84 9.01
CA ALA A 50 -2.45 -1.20 9.29
C ALA A 50 -2.80 -2.59 8.74
N LEU A 51 -2.47 -2.84 7.46
CA LEU A 51 -2.73 -4.12 6.79
C LEU A 51 -1.94 -5.28 7.41
N THR A 52 -0.68 -5.05 7.79
CA THR A 52 0.16 -6.09 8.40
C THR A 52 -0.39 -6.53 9.75
N LEU A 53 -0.85 -5.58 10.57
CA LEU A 53 -1.47 -5.86 11.87
C LEU A 53 -2.82 -6.60 11.73
N LEU A 54 -3.61 -6.26 10.71
CA LEU A 54 -4.96 -6.80 10.51
C LEU A 54 -4.99 -8.16 9.79
N ILE A 55 -4.26 -8.30 8.68
CA ILE A 55 -4.29 -9.48 7.80
C ILE A 55 -3.27 -10.54 8.25
N ARG A 56 -2.15 -10.09 8.84
CA ARG A 56 -1.02 -10.92 9.31
C ARG A 56 -0.41 -11.83 8.24
N THR A 57 -0.68 -11.58 6.96
CA THR A 57 -0.22 -12.39 5.83
C THR A 57 0.63 -11.52 4.92
N LYS A 58 1.96 -11.59 5.06
CA LYS A 58 2.92 -10.64 4.45
C LYS A 58 2.71 -10.46 2.94
N TRP A 59 2.61 -11.57 2.21
CA TRP A 59 2.44 -11.55 0.76
C TRP A 59 1.11 -10.94 0.30
N MET A 60 0.04 -11.10 1.08
CA MET A 60 -1.23 -10.43 0.76
C MET A 60 -1.11 -8.92 0.91
N VAL A 61 -0.42 -8.42 1.93
CA VAL A 61 -0.24 -6.97 2.14
C VAL A 61 0.57 -6.36 0.99
N ILE A 62 1.70 -6.99 0.65
CA ILE A 62 2.58 -6.52 -0.42
C ILE A 62 1.86 -6.55 -1.77
N ALA A 63 1.14 -7.64 -2.06
CA ALA A 63 0.38 -7.76 -3.31
C ALA A 63 -0.72 -6.69 -3.41
N THR A 64 -1.44 -6.40 -2.32
CA THR A 64 -2.47 -5.35 -2.29
C THR A 64 -1.89 -3.99 -2.65
N LEU A 65 -0.76 -3.59 -2.05
CA LEU A 65 -0.16 -2.30 -2.36
C LEU A 65 0.47 -2.27 -3.76
N ALA A 66 1.15 -3.34 -4.17
CA ALA A 66 1.70 -3.44 -5.53
C ALA A 66 0.60 -3.29 -6.59
N VAL A 67 -0.50 -4.04 -6.46
CA VAL A 67 -1.65 -3.94 -7.38
C VAL A 67 -2.23 -2.54 -7.36
N SER A 68 -2.37 -1.92 -6.18
CA SER A 68 -2.88 -0.55 -6.07
C SER A 68 -2.03 0.46 -6.82
N TYR A 69 -0.70 0.39 -6.70
CA TYR A 69 0.20 1.33 -7.36
C TYR A 69 0.36 1.05 -8.86
N ILE A 70 0.29 -0.22 -9.29
CA ILE A 70 0.22 -0.58 -10.72
C ILE A 70 -1.06 0.00 -11.34
N LEU A 71 -2.22 -0.14 -10.70
CA LEU A 71 -3.46 0.45 -11.20
C LEU A 71 -3.38 1.98 -11.22
N GLY A 72 -2.85 2.58 -10.15
CA GLY A 72 -2.69 4.02 -10.05
C GLY A 72 -1.82 4.60 -11.16
N MET A 73 -0.79 3.87 -11.59
CA MET A 73 0.00 4.24 -12.75
C MET A 73 -0.85 4.38 -14.01
N PHE A 74 -1.63 3.36 -14.37
CA PHE A 74 -2.39 3.37 -15.62
C PHE A 74 -3.53 4.39 -15.62
N LEU A 75 -4.06 4.71 -14.44
CA LEU A 75 -5.23 5.58 -14.30
C LEU A 75 -4.87 7.06 -14.10
N PHE A 76 -3.79 7.35 -13.36
CA PHE A 76 -3.52 8.71 -12.86
C PHE A 76 -2.11 9.22 -13.16
N PHE A 77 -1.16 8.34 -13.45
CA PHE A 77 0.23 8.72 -13.73
C PHE A 77 0.64 8.31 -15.15
N ASN A 78 1.93 8.46 -15.46
CA ASN A 78 2.52 8.07 -16.74
C ASN A 78 3.38 6.82 -16.59
N THR A 79 3.88 6.31 -17.71
CA THR A 79 4.74 5.11 -17.75
C THR A 79 6.05 5.29 -16.99
N SER A 80 6.59 6.50 -16.85
CA SER A 80 7.79 6.74 -16.04
C SER A 80 7.57 6.46 -14.55
N PHE A 81 6.32 6.27 -14.12
CA PHE A 81 5.96 5.93 -12.74
C PHE A 81 6.31 4.49 -12.32
N TRP A 82 6.73 3.61 -13.24
CA TRP A 82 7.08 2.20 -12.92
C TRP A 82 8.17 2.09 -11.86
N VAL A 83 9.14 3.01 -11.89
CA VAL A 83 10.22 3.07 -10.90
C VAL A 83 9.65 3.33 -9.49
N TRP A 84 8.68 4.23 -9.38
CA TRP A 84 8.03 4.57 -8.11
C TRP A 84 7.16 3.44 -7.58
N VAL A 85 6.45 2.72 -8.45
CA VAL A 85 5.72 1.49 -8.08
C VAL A 85 6.66 0.47 -7.45
N ALA A 86 7.84 0.25 -8.04
CA ALA A 86 8.85 -0.64 -7.48
C ALA A 86 9.37 -0.14 -6.11
N VAL A 87 9.68 1.16 -6.00
CA VAL A 87 10.11 1.78 -4.74
C VAL A 87 9.09 1.59 -3.63
N TYR A 88 7.80 1.84 -3.89
CA TYR A 88 6.74 1.69 -2.88
C TYR A 88 6.48 0.22 -2.52
N THR A 89 6.65 -0.70 -3.47
CA THR A 89 6.55 -2.13 -3.20
C THR A 89 7.67 -2.61 -2.29
N VAL A 90 8.91 -2.16 -2.54
CA VAL A 90 10.07 -2.44 -1.66
C VAL A 90 9.87 -1.82 -0.29
N LEU A 91 9.34 -0.60 -0.23
CA LEU A 91 9.00 0.07 1.03
C LEU A 91 7.97 -0.72 1.83
N ALA A 92 6.90 -1.20 1.18
CA ALA A 92 5.90 -2.06 1.80
C ALA A 92 6.52 -3.37 2.32
N LEU A 93 7.36 -4.02 1.52
CA LEU A 93 8.11 -5.22 1.95
C LEU A 93 8.93 -4.93 3.22
N ALA A 94 9.73 -3.87 3.21
CA ALA A 94 10.59 -3.48 4.32
C ALA A 94 9.76 -3.19 5.59
N THR A 95 8.68 -2.41 5.47
CA THR A 95 7.78 -2.11 6.59
C THR A 95 7.11 -3.37 7.14
N THR A 96 6.61 -4.27 6.28
CA THR A 96 6.03 -5.54 6.72
C THR A 96 7.04 -6.43 7.44
N VAL A 97 8.30 -6.46 6.99
CA VAL A 97 9.37 -7.21 7.66
C VAL A 97 9.67 -6.60 9.04
N LEU A 98 9.85 -5.29 9.12
CA LEU A 98 10.12 -4.57 10.38
C LEU A 98 9.03 -4.81 11.42
N ILE A 99 7.76 -4.68 11.05
CA ILE A 99 6.63 -4.94 11.96
C ILE A 99 6.60 -6.39 12.38
N GLY A 100 6.86 -7.32 11.44
CA GLY A 100 6.95 -8.73 11.76
C GLY A 100 8.06 -9.07 12.75
N MET A 101 9.18 -8.34 12.74
CA MET A 101 10.25 -8.48 13.74
C MET A 101 9.83 -7.93 15.10
N ILE A 102 9.20 -6.74 15.12
CA ILE A 102 8.73 -6.10 16.35
C ILE A 102 7.68 -6.98 17.05
N SER A 103 6.67 -7.43 16.32
CA SER A 103 5.59 -8.27 16.91
C SER A 103 6.05 -9.64 17.40
N ARG A 104 7.20 -10.15 16.93
CA ARG A 104 7.79 -11.41 17.43
C ARG A 104 8.60 -11.22 18.72
N LYS A 105 9.14 -10.02 18.94
CA LYS A 105 9.93 -9.70 20.14
C LYS A 105 9.06 -9.54 21.39
N GLU A 106 7.78 -9.25 21.21
CA GLU A 106 6.80 -9.03 22.29
C GLU A 106 5.99 -10.30 22.66
N SER A 107 6.25 -11.44 22.01
CA SER A 107 5.61 -12.73 22.28
C SER A 107 6.58 -13.72 22.90
#